data_AF-A0A5C2RS05-F1
#
_entry.id   AF-A0A5C2RS05-F1
#
_cell.length_a   1.000
_cell.length_b   1.000
_cell.length_c   1.000
_cell.angle_alpha   90.00
_cell.angle_beta   90.00
_cell.angle_gamma   90.00
#
_symmetry.space_group_name_H-M   'P 1'
#
loop_
_entity.id
_entity.type
_entity.pdbx_description
1 polymer ?
#
loop_
_entity_poly.entity_id
_entity_poly.type
_entity_poly.pdbx_seq_one_letter_code
_entity_poly.pdbx_strand_id
1 'polypeptide(L)'
;MTAANGTENRTKGLTENVPLLFAGGITVWLQMHVVENVAYDILLGRPFDILTSCVVRNIGGGRQEVVLTCPNTHKTLTLPTYARGESPRANQPPLGFRTSRI
;
A
#
# COMPACT_ATOMS: atom_id res chain seq x y z
N MET A 1 1.11 -18.46 -0.74
CA MET A 1 -0.12 -17.69 -0.50
C MET A 1 -0.96 -17.82 -1.76
N THR A 2 -2.23 -18.20 -1.67
CA THR A 2 -3.07 -18.26 -2.87
C THR A 2 -3.52 -16.85 -3.21
N ALA A 3 -3.11 -16.33 -4.37
CA ALA A 3 -3.53 -15.01 -4.80
C ALA A 3 -5.03 -15.03 -5.14
N ALA A 4 -5.68 -13.86 -5.10
CA ALA A 4 -7.12 -13.73 -5.33
C ALA A 4 -7.57 -14.12 -6.74
N ASN A 5 -6.62 -14.33 -7.66
CA ASN A 5 -6.80 -14.83 -9.03
C ASN A 5 -6.64 -16.36 -9.14
N GLY A 6 -6.49 -17.09 -8.03
CA GLY A 6 -6.36 -18.55 -8.02
C GLY A 6 -4.95 -19.06 -8.36
N THR A 7 -3.97 -18.20 -8.60
CA THR A 7 -2.57 -18.62 -8.78
C THR A 7 -1.87 -18.78 -7.45
N GLU A 8 -1.14 -19.88 -7.27
CA GLU A 8 -0.32 -20.11 -6.08
C GLU A 8 0.98 -19.29 -6.21
N ASN A 9 0.96 -18.06 -5.71
CA ASN A 9 2.17 -17.27 -5.63
C ASN A 9 2.95 -17.69 -4.38
N ARG A 10 4.08 -18.35 -4.60
CA ARG A 10 5.02 -18.70 -3.54
C ARG A 10 5.62 -17.40 -2.98
N THR A 11 5.43 -17.19 -1.68
CA THR A 11 6.07 -16.09 -0.96
C THR A 11 7.57 -16.37 -0.88
N LYS A 12 8.41 -15.38 -1.21
CA LYS A 12 9.86 -15.47 -1.06
C LYS A 12 10.31 -15.36 0.39
N GLY A 13 9.52 -14.68 1.21
CA GLY A 13 9.77 -14.56 2.65
C GLY A 13 8.80 -13.59 3.31
N LEU A 14 9.04 -13.36 4.60
CA LEU A 14 8.38 -12.36 5.42
C LEU A 14 9.41 -11.30 5.79
N THR A 15 9.07 -10.02 5.58
CA THR A 15 9.84 -8.90 6.11
C THR A 15 9.14 -8.35 7.34
N GLU A 16 9.91 -8.21 8.41
CA GLU A 16 9.40 -7.74 9.69
C GLU A 16 9.66 -6.24 9.85
N ASN A 17 8.71 -5.53 10.47
CA ASN A 17 8.84 -4.13 10.86
C ASN A 17 9.35 -3.23 9.73
N VAL A 18 8.70 -3.30 8.57
CA VAL A 18 9.00 -2.39 7.45
C VAL A 18 8.33 -1.04 7.72
N PRO A 19 9.08 0.08 7.78
CA PRO A 19 8.49 1.40 7.93
C PRO A 19 7.89 1.88 6.61
N LEU A 20 6.59 2.16 6.62
CA LEU A 20 5.90 2.89 5.57
C LEU A 20 5.75 4.35 5.97
N LEU A 21 6.40 5.25 5.22
CA LEU A 21 6.28 6.69 5.40
C LEU A 21 5.20 7.24 4.48
N PHE A 22 4.20 7.87 5.07
CA PHE A 22 3.17 8.61 4.35
C PHE A 22 3.41 10.12 4.42
N ALA A 23 2.82 10.86 3.48
CA ALA A 23 2.81 12.32 3.51
C ALA A 23 2.24 12.83 4.85
N GLY A 24 2.75 13.96 5.36
CA GLY A 24 2.34 14.47 6.67
C GLY A 24 3.04 13.84 7.88
N GLY A 25 4.09 13.03 7.66
CA GLY A 25 4.99 12.54 8.71
C GLY A 25 4.42 11.39 9.53
N ILE A 26 3.48 10.64 8.97
CA ILE A 26 2.93 9.43 9.59
C ILE A 26 3.78 8.23 9.13
N THR A 27 4.39 7.53 10.09
CA THR A 27 5.13 6.29 9.84
C THR A 27 4.37 5.11 10.42
N VAL A 28 4.15 4.09 9.61
CA VAL A 28 3.42 2.87 9.96
C VAL A 28 4.35 1.67 9.80
N TRP A 29 4.53 0.88 10.85
CA TRP A 29 5.38 -0.30 10.84
C TRP A 29 4.55 -1.54 10.57
N LEU A 30 4.86 -2.28 9.50
CA LEU A 30 4.10 -3.47 9.10
C LEU A 30 5.01 -4.66 8.81
N GLN A 31 4.49 -5.84 9.10
CA GLN A 31 5.01 -7.09 8.56
C GLN A 31 4.45 -7.28 7.14
N MET A 32 5.32 -7.61 6.18
CA MET A 32 4.93 -7.77 4.78
C MET A 32 5.44 -9.08 4.21
N HIS A 33 4.60 -9.74 3.39
CA HIS A 33 5.02 -10.89 2.61
C HIS A 33 5.61 -10.43 1.29
N VAL A 34 6.80 -10.91 0.95
CA VAL A 34 7.44 -10.63 -0.34
C VAL A 34 7.01 -11.69 -1.34
N VAL A 35 6.46 -11.25 -2.46
CA VAL A 35 5.95 -12.10 -3.53
C VAL A 35 6.50 -11.58 -4.86
N GLU A 36 7.00 -12.49 -5.69
CA GLU A 36 7.46 -12.17 -7.04
C GLU A 36 6.34 -12.32 -8.08
N ASN A 37 6.52 -11.67 -9.23
CA ASN A 37 5.63 -11.78 -10.40
C ASN A 37 4.16 -11.40 -10.12
N VAL A 38 3.96 -10.39 -9.26
CA VAL A 38 2.65 -9.79 -9.00
C VAL A 38 2.45 -8.51 -9.80
N ALA A 39 1.20 -8.16 -10.10
CA ALA A 39 0.84 -6.97 -10.86
C ALA A 39 0.77 -5.68 -10.00
N TYR A 40 1.32 -5.70 -8.79
CA TYR A 40 1.28 -4.60 -7.83
C TYR A 40 2.58 -4.54 -7.03
N ASP A 41 2.97 -3.32 -6.61
CA ASP A 41 4.16 -3.14 -5.77
C ASP A 41 3.89 -3.53 -4.32
N ILE A 42 2.74 -3.10 -3.77
CA ILE A 42 2.35 -3.30 -2.37
C ILE A 42 0.85 -3.57 -2.33
N LEU A 43 0.46 -4.59 -1.56
CA LEU A 43 -0.93 -4.85 -1.22
C LEU A 43 -1.13 -4.64 0.28
N LEU A 44 -1.86 -3.59 0.63
CA LEU A 44 -2.24 -3.31 2.00
C LEU A 44 -3.54 -4.05 2.33
N GLY A 45 -3.52 -4.83 3.39
CA GLY A 45 -4.68 -5.59 3.87
C GLY A 45 -5.11 -5.17 5.26
N ARG A 46 -5.94 -6.01 5.88
CA ARG A 46 -6.54 -5.75 7.20
C ARG A 46 -5.59 -5.32 8.32
N PRO A 47 -4.34 -5.85 8.43
CA PRO A 47 -3.41 -5.37 9.46
C PRO A 47 -3.12 -3.87 9.36
N PHE A 48 -2.98 -3.36 8.13
CA PHE A 48 -2.84 -1.93 7.88
C PHE A 48 -4.12 -1.17 8.21
N ASP A 49 -5.27 -1.70 7.78
CA ASP A 49 -6.57 -1.04 8.01
C ASP A 49 -6.88 -0.88 9.50
N ILE A 50 -6.63 -1.92 10.30
CA ILE A 50 -6.84 -1.90 11.75
C ILE A 50 -5.87 -0.93 12.42
N LEU A 51 -4.58 -1.00 12.09
CA LEU A 51 -3.55 -0.20 12.74
C LEU A 51 -3.71 1.30 12.45
N THR A 52 -4.18 1.66 11.26
CA THR A 52 -4.41 3.07 10.86
C THR A 52 -5.85 3.52 10.99
N SER A 53 -6.76 2.66 11.50
CA SER A 53 -8.20 2.91 11.47
C SER A 53 -8.66 3.44 10.10
N CYS A 54 -8.18 2.77 9.05
CA CYS A 54 -8.33 3.20 7.67
C CYS A 54 -9.80 3.23 7.28
N VAL A 55 -10.23 4.32 6.65
CA VAL A 55 -11.59 4.47 6.11
C VAL A 55 -11.52 4.77 4.63
N VAL A 56 -12.13 3.89 3.84
CA VAL A 56 -12.36 4.13 2.41
C VAL A 56 -13.63 4.95 2.24
N ARG A 57 -13.51 6.11 1.60
CA ARG A 57 -14.62 6.99 1.25
C ARG A 57 -14.88 6.93 -0.25
N ASN A 58 -16.06 6.45 -0.61
CA ASN A 58 -16.54 6.50 -1.99
C ASN A 58 -17.30 7.81 -2.18
N ILE A 59 -16.80 8.64 -3.08
CA ILE A 59 -17.35 9.96 -3.38
C ILE A 59 -18.08 9.87 -4.72
N GLY A 60 -19.10 10.71 -4.93
CA GLY A 60 -19.81 10.79 -6.21
C GLY A 60 -18.85 10.98 -7.40
N GLY A 61 -19.23 10.44 -8.55
CA GLY A 61 -18.41 10.51 -9.78
C GLY A 61 -17.29 9.47 -9.87
N GLY A 62 -17.33 8.39 -9.08
CA GLY A 62 -16.36 7.29 -9.15
C GLY A 62 -15.02 7.58 -8.47
N ARG A 63 -14.90 8.72 -7.79
CA ARG A 63 -13.73 9.06 -6.98
C ARG A 63 -13.75 8.30 -5.67
N GLN A 64 -12.60 7.81 -5.27
CA GLN A 64 -12.42 7.17 -3.97
C GLN A 64 -11.26 7.84 -3.23
N GLU A 65 -11.37 7.92 -1.91
CA GLU A 65 -10.33 8.44 -1.03
C GLU A 65 -10.10 7.47 0.10
N VAL A 66 -8.84 7.37 0.55
CA VAL A 66 -8.46 6.53 1.68
C VAL A 66 -8.00 7.44 2.81
N VAL A 67 -8.70 7.40 3.93
CA VAL A 67 -8.39 8.22 5.09
C VAL A 67 -7.68 7.37 6.12
N LEU A 68 -6.47 7.77 6.50
CA LEU A 68 -5.65 7.11 7.52
C LEU A 68 -5.65 7.96 8.79
N THR A 69 -5.78 7.33 9.94
CA THR A 69 -5.63 7.97 11.25
C THR A 69 -4.45 7.33 11.98
N CYS A 70 -3.44 8.13 12.29
CA CYS A 70 -2.29 7.66 13.05
C CYS A 70 -2.72 7.33 14.49
N PRO A 71 -2.55 6.09 14.98
CA PRO A 71 -2.98 5.73 16.33
C PRO A 71 -2.16 6.47 17.41
N ASN A 72 -0.91 6.83 17.10
CA ASN A 72 0.00 7.46 18.06
C ASN A 72 -0.20 8.97 18.18
N THR A 73 -0.55 9.65 17.10
CA THR A 73 -0.63 11.12 17.06
C THR A 73 -2.05 11.64 16.84
N HIS A 74 -3.00 10.76 16.53
CA HIS A 74 -4.36 11.08 16.09
C HIS A 74 -4.44 11.97 14.84
N LYS A 75 -3.31 12.22 14.16
CA LYS A 75 -3.30 12.93 12.88
C LYS A 75 -4.00 12.10 11.83
N THR A 76 -4.80 12.77 11.02
CA THR A 76 -5.53 12.17 9.91
C THR A 76 -4.94 12.62 8.58
N LEU A 77 -4.76 11.68 7.65
CA LEU A 77 -4.24 11.91 6.32
C LEU A 77 -5.20 11.34 5.28
N THR A 78 -5.58 12.14 4.29
CA THR A 78 -6.38 11.68 3.15
C THR A 78 -5.47 11.39 1.96
N LEU A 79 -5.46 10.14 1.53
CA LEU A 79 -4.78 9.68 0.32
C LEU A 79 -5.76 9.72 -0.87
N PRO A 80 -5.41 10.42 -1.96
CA PRO A 80 -6.18 10.35 -3.19
C PRO A 80 -6.00 8.97 -3.83
N THR A 81 -7.07 8.43 -4.40
CA THR A 81 -6.99 7.29 -5.31
C THR A 81 -7.19 7.75 -6.75
N TYR A 82 -6.73 6.94 -7.69
CA TYR A 82 -6.80 7.21 -9.12
C TYR A 82 -7.49 6.05 -9.81
N ALA A 83 -8.17 6.31 -10.92
CA ALA A 83 -8.68 5.24 -11.75
C ALA A 83 -7.52 4.37 -12.25
N ARG A 84 -7.80 3.10 -12.50
CA ARG A 84 -6.80 2.16 -13.00
C ARG A 84 -6.19 2.68 -14.30
N GLY A 85 -4.88 2.90 -14.31
CA GLY A 85 -4.14 3.44 -15.46
C GLY A 85 -3.84 4.94 -15.38
N GLU A 86 -4.49 5.69 -14.48
CA GLU A 86 -4.33 7.15 -14.34
C GLU A 86 -3.39 7.56 -13.19
N SER A 87 -2.55 6.62 -12.70
CA SER A 87 -1.69 6.90 -11.55
C SER A 87 -0.71 8.06 -11.85
N PRO A 88 -0.38 8.91 -10.85
CA PRO A 88 0.61 10.00 -11.02
C PRO A 88 1.97 9.51 -11.50
N ARG A 89 2.30 8.24 -11.21
CA ARG A 89 3.52 7.56 -11.62
C ARG A 89 3.58 7.25 -13.11
N ALA A 90 2.46 7.26 -13.85
CA ALA A 90 2.49 7.07 -15.30
C ALA A 90 3.37 8.13 -15.99
N ASN A 91 3.56 9.30 -15.37
CA ASN A 91 4.39 10.39 -15.85
C ASN A 91 5.72 10.56 -15.09
N GLN A 92 6.09 9.64 -14.20
CA GLN A 92 7.32 9.72 -13.40
C GLN A 92 8.19 8.48 -13.63
N PRO A 93 9.49 8.63 -14.00
CA PRO A 93 10.38 7.47 -14.08
C PRO A 93 10.43 6.77 -12.71
N PRO A 94 10.53 5.43 -12.67
CA PRO A 94 10.49 4.69 -11.42
C PRO A 94 11.60 5.18 -10.50
N LEU A 95 11.22 5.77 -9.36
CA LEU A 95 12.12 6.13 -8.28
C LEU A 95 12.57 4.84 -7.57
N GLY A 96 13.58 4.22 -8.17
CA GLY A 96 14.56 3.35 -7.53
C GLY A 96 14.06 2.38 -6.47
N PHE A 97 13.51 1.23 -6.89
CA PHE A 97 14.03 -0.02 -6.34
C PHE A 97 15.22 -0.41 -7.21
N ARG A 98 16.39 0.13 -6.84
CA ARG A 98 17.64 -0.23 -7.49
C ARG A 98 17.76 -1.75 -7.39
N THR A 99 17.73 -2.40 -8.55
CA THR A 99 18.07 -3.81 -8.82
C THR A 99 18.72 -4.51 -7.63
N SER A 100 17.91 -5.07 -6.72
CA SER A 100 18.43 -6.05 -5.77
C SER A 100 18.51 -7.36 -6.53
N ARG A 101 19.67 -7.59 -7.15
CA ARG A 101 20.09 -8.93 -7.54
C ARG A 101 20.30 -9.71 -6.25
N ILE A 102 19.57 -10.79 -6.10
CA ILE A 102 20.01 -11.97 -5.35
C ILE A 102 20.13 -13.08 -6.38
#